data_AF-A8WXM6-F1
#
_entry.id   AF-A8WXM6-F1
#
_cell.length_a   1.000
_cell.length_b   1.000
_cell.length_c   1.000
_cell.angle_alpha   90.00
_cell.angle_beta   90.00
_cell.angle_gamma   90.00
#
_symmetry.space_group_name_H-M   'P 1'
#
loop_
_entity.id
_entity.type
_entity.pdbx_description
1 polymer ?
#
loop_
_entity_poly.entity_id
_entity_poly.type
_entity_poly.pdbx_seq_one_letter_code
_entity_poly.pdbx_strand_id
1 'polypeptide(L)'
;MRQCNNMLLGITCAMCICIALLTFLVAVIYLGIFVIIGESDPHITGCSRMDQIRGMKCAPKIEELSLSFEKLHPGYAYPDRFQNISATCTTVLECITPIKCKTITMEYKFVKTSCAVFEKAVNKYNGCLKKLQMRFNLGFAPCLLPLMSTMEAENSEMCEMFKKNRECLTAEITENCGSDLMVEEFVEDVMLLHECLIY
;
A
#
# COMPACT_ATOMS: atom_id res chain seq x y z
N MET A 1 -31.95 61.30 21.54
CA MET A 1 -31.78 59.84 21.73
C MET A 1 -32.62 58.96 20.77
N ARG A 2 -33.06 59.43 19.59
CA ARG A 2 -33.85 58.60 18.64
C ARG A 2 -33.14 58.28 17.32
N GLN A 3 -32.09 59.03 16.96
CA GLN A 3 -31.32 58.82 15.72
C GLN A 3 -30.22 57.74 15.81
N CYS A 4 -29.62 57.50 16.99
CA CYS A 4 -28.58 56.45 17.14
C CYS A 4 -29.13 55.02 16.99
N ASN A 5 -30.39 54.76 17.35
CA ASN A 5 -30.96 53.40 17.26
C ASN A 5 -31.15 52.93 15.82
N ASN A 6 -31.55 53.81 14.90
CA ASN A 6 -31.78 53.43 13.50
C ASN A 6 -30.47 53.23 12.74
N MET A 7 -29.40 53.96 13.12
CA MET A 7 -28.08 53.84 12.50
C MET A 7 -27.35 52.56 12.95
N LEU A 8 -27.51 52.17 14.22
CA LEU A 8 -26.94 50.94 14.76
C LEU A 8 -27.61 49.68 14.18
N LEU A 9 -28.94 49.74 13.94
CA LEU A 9 -29.72 48.65 13.34
C LEU A 9 -29.40 48.45 11.84
N GLY A 10 -29.10 49.54 11.11
CA GLY A 10 -28.69 49.46 9.70
C GLY A 10 -27.31 48.83 9.52
N ILE A 11 -26.36 49.13 10.40
CA ILE A 11 -25.00 48.59 10.35
C ILE A 11 -24.99 47.10 10.69
N THR A 12 -25.77 46.66 11.68
CA THR A 12 -25.87 45.23 12.03
C THR A 12 -26.55 44.42 10.91
N CYS A 13 -27.57 44.96 10.26
CA CYS A 13 -28.27 44.29 9.16
C CYS A 13 -27.37 44.17 7.91
N ALA A 14 -26.63 45.23 7.56
CA ALA A 14 -25.67 45.21 6.46
C ALA A 14 -24.52 44.22 6.70
N MET A 15 -24.00 44.14 7.93
CA MET A 15 -22.95 43.19 8.32
C MET A 15 -23.45 41.74 8.23
N CYS A 16 -24.68 41.45 8.67
CA CYS A 16 -25.28 40.11 8.56
C CYS A 16 -25.48 39.69 7.10
N ILE A 17 -25.91 40.60 6.22
CA ILE A 17 -26.07 40.33 4.79
C ILE A 17 -24.71 40.03 4.15
N CYS A 18 -23.67 40.81 4.48
CA CYS A 18 -22.32 40.57 3.97
C CYS A 18 -21.76 39.21 4.42
N ILE A 19 -21.95 38.83 5.69
CA ILE A 19 -21.50 37.53 6.20
C ILE A 19 -22.26 36.40 5.50
N ALA A 20 -23.58 36.53 5.32
CA ALA A 20 -24.39 35.52 4.61
C ALA A 20 -23.99 35.38 3.13
N LEU A 21 -23.63 36.48 2.46
CA LEU A 21 -23.14 36.44 1.08
C LEU A 21 -21.76 35.80 0.98
N LEU A 22 -20.86 36.08 1.94
CA LEU A 22 -19.54 35.45 1.99
C LEU A 22 -19.62 33.94 2.26
N THR A 23 -20.47 33.51 3.19
CA THR A 23 -20.66 32.07 3.45
C THR A 23 -21.30 31.37 2.26
N PHE A 24 -22.24 32.01 1.56
CA PHE A 24 -22.81 31.48 0.33
C PHE A 24 -21.76 31.35 -0.78
N LEU A 25 -20.91 32.36 -0.99
CA LEU A 25 -19.83 32.30 -1.97
C LEU A 25 -18.82 31.19 -1.66
N VAL A 26 -18.43 31.04 -0.39
CA VAL A 26 -17.53 29.95 0.03
C VAL A 26 -18.18 28.59 -0.19
N ALA A 27 -19.48 28.44 0.10
CA ALA A 27 -20.21 27.19 -0.15
C ALA A 27 -20.32 26.88 -1.65
N VAL A 28 -20.53 27.89 -2.51
CA VAL A 28 -20.56 27.71 -3.97
C VAL A 28 -19.18 27.34 -4.51
N ILE A 29 -18.10 27.96 -4.01
CA ILE A 29 -16.73 27.60 -4.38
C ILE A 29 -16.42 26.18 -3.91
N TYR A 30 -16.80 25.80 -2.69
CA TYR A 30 -16.60 24.47 -2.15
C TYR A 30 -17.35 23.41 -2.97
N LEU A 31 -18.64 23.64 -3.27
CA LEU A 31 -19.43 22.77 -4.14
C LEU A 31 -18.87 22.72 -5.57
N GLY A 32 -18.41 23.84 -6.11
CA GLY A 32 -17.75 23.90 -7.42
C GLY A 32 -16.46 23.08 -7.47
N ILE A 33 -15.61 23.16 -6.44
CA ILE A 33 -14.41 22.34 -6.30
C ILE A 33 -14.80 20.86 -6.20
N PHE A 34 -15.82 20.51 -5.40
CA PHE A 34 -16.30 19.13 -5.29
C PHE A 34 -16.87 18.59 -6.60
N VAL A 35 -17.56 19.40 -7.40
CA VAL A 35 -18.06 19.02 -8.72
C VAL A 35 -16.89 18.83 -9.69
N ILE A 36 -15.90 19.73 -9.71
CA ILE A 36 -14.69 19.59 -10.56
C ILE A 36 -13.89 18.33 -10.19
N ILE A 37 -13.81 17.99 -8.90
CA ILE A 37 -13.12 16.77 -8.44
C ILE A 37 -13.98 15.53 -8.71
N GLY A 38 -15.30 15.63 -8.57
CA GLY A 38 -16.26 14.53 -8.77
C GLY A 38 -16.56 14.19 -10.24
N GLU A 39 -16.28 15.12 -11.17
CA GLU A 39 -16.43 14.95 -12.61
C GLU A 39 -15.11 14.56 -13.29
N SER A 40 -14.18 13.98 -12.53
CA SER A 40 -13.00 13.31 -13.07
C SER A 40 -13.39 11.90 -13.57
N ASP A 41 -14.22 11.86 -14.62
CA ASP A 41 -14.24 10.72 -15.53
C ASP A 41 -12.78 10.54 -16.01
N PRO A 42 -12.10 9.39 -15.78
CA PRO A 42 -10.67 9.29 -15.93
C PRO A 42 -10.31 9.14 -17.41
N HIS A 43 -10.56 10.18 -18.20
CA HIS A 43 -9.68 10.47 -19.31
C HIS A 43 -8.34 10.87 -18.71
N ILE A 44 -7.56 9.84 -18.37
CA ILE A 44 -6.15 9.96 -18.05
C ILE A 44 -5.51 10.69 -19.24
N THR A 45 -5.30 11.99 -19.08
CA THR A 45 -4.86 12.89 -20.14
C THR A 45 -3.53 12.39 -20.69
N GLY A 46 -3.48 12.16 -22.01
CA GLY A 46 -2.30 11.63 -22.70
C GLY A 46 -2.27 10.11 -22.93
N CYS A 47 -3.33 9.36 -22.58
CA CYS A 47 -3.39 7.91 -22.80
C CYS A 47 -4.37 7.49 -23.88
N SER A 48 -4.02 6.47 -24.67
CA SER A 48 -4.89 5.97 -25.74
C SER A 48 -6.18 5.38 -25.18
N ARG A 49 -7.30 5.49 -25.93
CA ARG A 49 -8.58 4.87 -25.53
C ARG A 49 -8.45 3.35 -25.33
N MET A 50 -7.59 2.71 -26.12
CA MET A 50 -7.29 1.28 -25.98
C MET A 50 -6.58 0.95 -24.65
N ASP A 51 -5.63 1.79 -24.22
CA ASP A 51 -4.96 1.63 -22.93
C ASP A 51 -5.93 1.87 -21.76
N GLN A 52 -6.82 2.86 -21.88
CA GLN A 52 -7.88 3.11 -20.89
C GLN A 52 -8.82 1.90 -20.75
N ILE A 53 -9.28 1.33 -21.87
CA ILE A 53 -10.12 0.11 -21.87
C ILE A 53 -9.38 -1.08 -21.26
N ARG A 54 -8.08 -1.25 -21.55
CA ARG A 54 -7.27 -2.31 -20.95
C ARG A 54 -7.11 -2.11 -19.45
N GLY A 55 -6.82 -0.89 -18.99
CA GLY A 55 -6.74 -0.56 -17.57
C GLY A 55 -8.02 -0.94 -16.83
N MET A 56 -9.19 -0.52 -17.36
CA MET A 56 -10.49 -0.89 -16.79
C MET A 56 -10.73 -2.40 -16.76
N LYS A 57 -10.28 -3.14 -17.79
CA LYS A 57 -10.39 -4.61 -17.82
C LYS A 57 -9.46 -5.30 -16.80
N CYS A 58 -8.32 -4.69 -16.47
CA CYS A 58 -7.37 -5.24 -15.52
C CYS A 58 -7.69 -4.86 -14.07
N ALA A 59 -8.40 -3.76 -13.84
CA ALA A 59 -8.81 -3.28 -12.52
C ALA A 59 -9.38 -4.38 -11.59
N PRO A 60 -10.35 -5.23 -12.00
CA PRO A 60 -10.89 -6.28 -11.11
C PRO A 60 -9.85 -7.35 -10.74
N LYS A 61 -8.91 -7.67 -11.63
CA LYS A 61 -7.82 -8.62 -11.33
C LYS A 61 -6.81 -8.03 -10.34
N ILE A 62 -6.58 -6.73 -10.44
CA ILE A 62 -5.72 -5.99 -9.50
C ILE A 62 -6.41 -5.93 -8.13
N GLU A 63 -7.72 -5.70 -8.08
CA GLU A 63 -8.49 -5.73 -6.84
C GLU A 63 -8.43 -7.10 -6.15
N GLU A 64 -8.57 -8.20 -6.91
CA GLU A 64 -8.39 -9.56 -6.40
C GLU A 64 -6.99 -9.78 -5.79
N LEU A 65 -5.96 -9.25 -6.44
CA LEU A 65 -4.59 -9.30 -5.92
C LEU A 65 -4.42 -8.46 -4.64
N SER A 66 -4.99 -7.26 -4.60
CA SER A 66 -4.98 -6.41 -3.39
C SER A 66 -5.64 -7.11 -2.20
N LEU A 67 -6.81 -7.73 -2.41
CA LEU A 67 -7.48 -8.53 -1.38
C LEU A 67 -6.64 -9.73 -0.93
N SER A 68 -5.81 -10.29 -1.82
CA SER A 68 -4.91 -11.38 -1.48
C SER A 68 -3.72 -10.91 -0.64
N PHE A 69 -3.21 -9.71 -0.89
CA PHE A 69 -2.19 -9.06 -0.06
C PHE A 69 -2.72 -8.70 1.33
N GLU A 70 -3.92 -8.13 1.43
CA GLU A 70 -4.56 -7.83 2.72
C GLU A 70 -4.71 -9.08 3.60
N LYS A 71 -5.07 -10.20 2.98
CA LYS A 71 -5.24 -11.49 3.68
C LYS A 71 -3.94 -12.15 4.10
N LEU A 72 -2.79 -11.67 3.62
CA LEU A 72 -1.52 -12.33 3.86
C LEU A 72 -1.07 -12.20 5.33
N HIS A 73 -1.55 -11.16 6.03
CA HIS A 73 -0.95 -10.64 7.27
C HIS A 73 0.53 -10.24 7.03
N PRO A 74 1.07 -9.28 7.79
CA PRO A 74 2.44 -8.85 7.62
C PRO A 74 3.44 -10.01 7.73
N GLY A 75 4.46 -10.03 6.86
CA GLY A 75 5.59 -10.96 6.92
C GLY A 75 5.45 -12.23 6.07
N TYR A 76 6.25 -13.24 6.40
CA TYR A 76 6.37 -14.50 5.65
C TYR A 76 5.76 -15.72 6.37
N ALA A 77 4.87 -15.49 7.34
CA ALA A 77 4.31 -16.50 8.24
C ALA A 77 3.61 -17.69 7.55
N TYR A 78 3.13 -17.50 6.31
CA TYR A 78 2.38 -18.51 5.55
C TYR A 78 2.96 -18.72 4.14
N PRO A 79 4.12 -19.39 4.03
CA PRO A 79 4.80 -19.56 2.74
C PRO A 79 3.98 -20.30 1.68
N ASP A 80 3.09 -21.22 2.11
CA ASP A 80 2.18 -21.93 1.20
C ASP A 80 1.19 -21.00 0.48
N ARG A 81 0.88 -19.82 1.04
CA ARG A 81 -0.01 -18.84 0.41
C ARG A 81 0.65 -18.08 -0.74
N PHE A 82 1.99 -18.05 -0.79
CA PHE A 82 2.70 -17.29 -1.84
C PHE A 82 2.55 -17.91 -3.22
N GLN A 83 2.30 -19.23 -3.31
CA GLN A 83 2.05 -19.88 -4.61
C GLN A 83 0.78 -19.33 -5.27
N ASN A 84 -0.31 -19.21 -4.52
CA ASN A 84 -1.56 -18.67 -5.03
C ASN A 84 -1.41 -17.19 -5.43
N ILE A 85 -0.74 -16.41 -4.59
CA ILE A 85 -0.48 -14.99 -4.86
C ILE A 85 0.41 -14.81 -6.09
N SER A 86 1.46 -15.62 -6.24
CA SER A 86 2.34 -15.62 -7.40
C SER A 86 1.56 -15.96 -8.68
N ALA A 87 0.64 -16.92 -8.65
CA ALA A 87 -0.22 -17.24 -9.79
C ALA A 87 -1.18 -16.08 -10.16
N THR A 88 -1.80 -15.44 -9.17
CA THR A 88 -2.62 -14.23 -9.38
C THR A 88 -1.76 -13.09 -9.95
N CYS A 89 -0.54 -12.94 -9.46
CA CYS A 89 0.44 -12.00 -9.96
C CYS A 89 0.77 -12.21 -11.44
N THR A 90 1.01 -13.44 -11.89
CA THR A 90 1.21 -13.75 -13.31
C THR A 90 0.03 -13.25 -14.14
N THR A 91 -1.19 -13.56 -13.71
CA THR A 91 -2.43 -13.16 -14.40
C THR A 91 -2.59 -11.64 -14.48
N VAL A 92 -2.25 -10.92 -13.41
CA VAL A 92 -2.31 -9.45 -13.35
C VAL A 92 -1.23 -8.82 -14.22
N LEU A 93 0.01 -9.32 -14.14
CA LEU A 93 1.13 -8.83 -14.93
C LEU A 93 0.89 -9.02 -16.43
N GLU A 94 0.39 -10.17 -16.86
CA GLU A 94 -0.03 -10.41 -18.24
C GLU A 94 -1.11 -9.42 -18.70
N CYS A 95 -2.02 -9.04 -17.82
CA CYS A 95 -3.07 -8.07 -18.13
C CYS A 95 -2.52 -6.66 -18.33
N ILE A 96 -1.62 -6.20 -17.44
CA ILE A 96 -1.13 -4.81 -17.45
C ILE A 96 0.05 -4.57 -18.39
N THR A 97 0.83 -5.61 -18.72
CA THR A 97 2.05 -5.48 -19.56
C THR A 97 1.79 -4.87 -20.95
N PRO A 98 0.68 -5.15 -21.64
CA PRO A 98 0.36 -4.52 -22.92
C PRO A 98 -0.02 -3.03 -22.85
N ILE A 99 -0.23 -2.48 -21.65
CA ILE A 99 -0.63 -1.09 -21.45
C ILE A 99 0.59 -0.18 -21.57
N LYS A 100 0.59 0.73 -22.54
CA LYS A 100 1.73 1.64 -22.80
C LYS A 100 1.59 3.01 -22.13
N CYS A 101 0.41 3.33 -21.63
CA CYS A 101 0.11 4.58 -20.95
C CYS A 101 0.96 4.75 -19.68
N LYS A 102 1.81 5.78 -19.65
CA LYS A 102 2.73 6.02 -18.52
C LYS A 102 1.98 6.21 -17.20
N THR A 103 0.91 6.99 -17.20
CA THR A 103 0.12 7.27 -15.98
C THR A 103 -0.47 5.99 -15.39
N ILE A 104 -1.15 5.17 -16.20
CA ILE A 104 -1.68 3.87 -15.78
C ILE A 104 -0.55 2.94 -15.33
N THR A 105 0.59 2.90 -16.04
CA THR A 105 1.70 2.04 -15.63
C THR A 105 2.36 2.45 -14.31
N MET A 106 2.29 3.74 -13.94
CA MET A 106 2.80 4.24 -12.66
C MET A 106 1.88 3.84 -11.51
N GLU A 107 0.56 3.86 -11.72
CA GLU A 107 -0.41 3.36 -10.73
C GLU A 107 -0.15 1.89 -10.38
N TYR A 108 0.30 1.09 -11.33
CA TYR A 108 0.59 -0.33 -11.12
C TYR A 108 2.04 -0.63 -10.70
N LYS A 109 2.83 0.38 -10.33
CA LYS A 109 4.23 0.17 -9.90
C LYS A 109 4.31 -0.71 -8.66
N PHE A 110 3.47 -0.45 -7.65
CA PHE A 110 3.41 -1.25 -6.43
C PHE A 110 3.10 -2.72 -6.73
N VAL A 111 2.08 -2.97 -7.57
CA VAL A 111 1.71 -4.31 -8.02
C VAL A 111 2.90 -5.05 -8.64
N LYS A 112 3.64 -4.41 -9.55
CA LYS A 112 4.83 -5.01 -10.17
C LYS A 112 5.91 -5.37 -9.15
N THR A 113 6.19 -4.46 -8.22
CA THR A 113 7.18 -4.69 -7.16
C THR A 113 6.76 -5.84 -6.26
N SER A 114 5.54 -5.82 -5.74
CA SER A 114 5.03 -6.87 -4.85
C SER A 114 5.00 -8.23 -5.56
N CYS A 115 4.58 -8.29 -6.82
CA CYS A 115 4.60 -9.54 -7.58
C CYS A 115 6.00 -10.11 -7.79
N ALA A 116 7.00 -9.27 -8.03
CA ALA A 116 8.39 -9.73 -8.12
C ALA A 116 8.89 -10.32 -6.79
N VAL A 117 8.49 -9.74 -5.65
CA VAL A 117 8.81 -10.28 -4.31
C VAL A 117 8.18 -11.66 -4.11
N PHE A 118 6.89 -11.82 -4.42
CA PHE A 118 6.23 -13.12 -4.26
C PHE A 118 6.75 -14.20 -5.22
N GLU A 119 7.09 -13.82 -6.45
CA GLU A 119 7.73 -14.74 -7.39
C GLU A 119 9.08 -15.25 -6.85
N LYS A 120 9.91 -14.36 -6.30
CA LYS A 120 11.16 -14.76 -5.62
C LYS A 120 10.87 -15.64 -4.40
N ALA A 121 9.89 -15.29 -3.58
CA ALA A 121 9.50 -16.07 -2.41
C ALA A 121 9.11 -17.51 -2.78
N VAL A 122 8.36 -17.70 -3.88
CA VAL A 122 7.95 -19.02 -4.37
C VAL A 122 9.12 -19.79 -4.99
N ASN A 123 9.86 -19.16 -5.90
CA ASN A 123 10.83 -19.86 -6.75
C ASN A 123 12.19 -20.04 -6.10
N LYS A 124 12.63 -19.03 -5.33
CA LYS A 124 13.96 -18.99 -4.73
C LYS A 124 13.94 -19.39 -3.27
N TYR A 125 12.90 -19.01 -2.53
CA TYR A 125 12.96 -19.11 -1.06
C TYR A 125 11.98 -20.08 -0.39
N ASN A 126 11.00 -20.62 -1.10
CA ASN A 126 9.91 -21.39 -0.47
C ASN A 126 10.42 -22.55 0.40
N GLY A 127 11.45 -23.27 -0.08
CA GLY A 127 12.09 -24.33 0.72
C GLY A 127 12.76 -23.82 1.99
N CYS A 128 13.39 -22.64 1.96
CA CYS A 128 13.97 -21.99 3.12
C CYS A 128 12.88 -21.53 4.11
N LEU A 129 11.85 -20.83 3.61
CA LEU A 129 10.76 -20.32 4.44
C LEU A 129 10.04 -21.42 5.21
N LYS A 130 9.80 -22.57 4.58
CA LYS A 130 9.20 -23.73 5.26
C LYS A 130 10.07 -24.28 6.40
N LYS A 131 11.39 -24.32 6.22
CA LYS A 131 12.32 -24.74 7.28
C LYS A 131 12.32 -23.76 8.44
N LEU A 132 12.40 -22.46 8.16
CA LEU A 132 12.38 -21.41 9.17
C LEU A 132 11.04 -21.38 9.93
N GLN A 133 9.92 -21.53 9.22
CA GLN A 133 8.58 -21.65 9.82
C GLN A 133 8.50 -22.87 10.76
N MET A 134 9.04 -24.02 10.35
CA MET A 134 9.09 -25.21 11.21
C MET A 134 9.91 -24.96 12.47
N ARG A 135 11.09 -24.33 12.36
CA ARG A 135 11.93 -24.00 13.52
C ARG A 135 11.26 -23.00 14.46
N PHE A 136 10.58 -22.00 13.92
CA PHE A 136 9.80 -21.04 14.70
C PHE A 136 8.65 -21.73 15.46
N ASN A 137 7.85 -22.54 14.78
CA ASN A 137 6.71 -23.25 15.38
C ASN A 137 7.11 -24.27 16.46
N LEU A 138 8.31 -24.85 16.34
CA LEU A 138 8.88 -25.74 17.37
C LEU A 138 9.55 -24.98 18.53
N GLY A 139 9.59 -23.65 18.47
CA GLY A 139 10.20 -22.80 19.50
C GLY A 139 11.72 -22.78 19.51
N PHE A 140 12.38 -23.35 18.49
CA PHE A 140 13.85 -23.40 18.41
C PHE A 140 14.47 -22.06 18.03
N ALA A 141 13.71 -21.21 17.31
CA ALA A 141 14.19 -19.96 16.75
C ALA A 141 13.19 -18.82 17.00
N PRO A 142 12.99 -18.38 18.27
CA PRO A 142 12.02 -17.33 18.61
C PRO A 142 12.36 -15.97 17.97
N CYS A 143 13.62 -15.75 17.60
CA CYS A 143 14.05 -14.53 16.92
C CYS A 143 13.49 -14.39 15.49
N LEU A 144 12.91 -15.44 14.92
CA LEU A 144 12.18 -15.40 13.65
C LEU A 144 10.80 -14.72 13.76
N LEU A 145 10.40 -14.27 14.95
CA LEU A 145 9.14 -13.56 15.19
C LEU A 145 8.86 -12.43 14.16
N PRO A 146 9.75 -11.45 13.91
CA PRO A 146 9.50 -10.41 12.90
C PRO A 146 9.27 -10.93 11.47
N LEU A 147 9.69 -12.17 11.17
CA LEU A 147 9.51 -12.83 9.87
C LEU A 147 8.27 -13.73 9.82
N MET A 148 7.96 -14.42 10.92
CA MET A 148 7.02 -15.55 10.97
C MET A 148 5.79 -15.28 11.84
N SER A 149 5.75 -14.14 12.54
CA SER A 149 4.62 -13.75 13.36
C SER A 149 3.41 -13.41 12.50
N THR A 150 2.23 -13.69 13.04
CA THR A 150 0.94 -13.25 12.51
C THR A 150 0.34 -12.14 13.38
N MET A 151 1.10 -11.65 14.36
CA MET A 151 0.66 -10.53 15.20
C MET A 151 0.55 -9.27 14.37
N GLU A 152 -0.54 -8.54 14.58
CA GLU A 152 -0.62 -7.14 14.18
C GLU A 152 0.31 -6.34 15.11
N ALA A 153 1.30 -5.69 14.51
CA ALA A 153 2.19 -4.76 15.17
C ALA A 153 2.30 -3.52 14.29
N GLU A 154 2.52 -2.36 14.90
CA GLU A 154 2.76 -1.16 14.11
C GLU A 154 4.05 -1.32 13.30
N ASN A 155 4.12 -0.69 12.13
CA ASN A 155 5.31 -0.75 11.27
C ASN A 155 6.58 -0.38 12.06
N SER A 156 6.52 0.65 12.92
CA SER A 156 7.62 1.07 13.79
C SER A 156 8.12 -0.04 14.71
N GLU A 157 7.21 -0.80 15.32
CA GLU A 157 7.53 -1.94 16.20
C GLU A 157 8.14 -3.08 15.40
N MET A 158 7.60 -3.38 14.22
CA MET A 158 8.16 -4.38 13.30
C MET A 158 9.60 -4.03 12.92
N CYS A 159 9.87 -2.77 12.57
CA CYS A 159 11.21 -2.32 12.23
C CYS A 159 12.20 -2.47 13.40
N GLU A 160 11.79 -2.13 14.62
CA GLU A 160 12.64 -2.30 15.81
C GLU A 160 12.88 -3.77 16.14
N MET A 161 11.88 -4.64 15.96
CA MET A 161 12.05 -6.09 16.09
C MET A 161 13.05 -6.64 15.06
N PHE A 162 13.00 -6.18 13.81
CA PHE A 162 13.98 -6.57 12.80
C PHE A 162 15.40 -6.14 13.18
N LYS A 163 15.59 -4.88 13.61
CA LYS A 163 16.90 -4.39 14.06
C LYS A 163 17.43 -5.20 15.24
N LYS A 164 16.60 -5.41 16.25
CA LYS A 164 16.97 -6.13 17.48
C LYS A 164 17.34 -7.59 17.23
N ASN A 165 16.67 -8.25 16.29
CA ASN A 165 16.87 -9.68 16.00
C ASN A 165 17.85 -9.92 14.84
N ARG A 166 18.41 -8.88 14.22
CA ARG A 166 19.20 -8.99 12.98
C ARG A 166 20.27 -10.08 13.02
N GLU A 167 21.10 -10.12 14.06
CA GLU A 167 22.17 -11.11 14.18
C GLU A 167 21.64 -12.55 14.24
N CYS A 168 20.57 -12.76 15.01
CA CYS A 168 19.94 -14.09 15.12
C CYS A 168 19.23 -14.48 13.83
N LEU A 169 18.57 -13.54 13.16
CA LEU A 169 17.96 -13.76 11.85
C LEU A 169 19.00 -14.18 10.82
N THR A 170 20.13 -13.47 10.76
CA THR A 170 21.27 -13.84 9.91
C THR A 170 21.73 -15.26 10.20
N ALA A 171 21.95 -15.61 11.47
CA ALA A 171 22.43 -16.94 11.85
C ALA A 171 21.43 -18.05 11.45
N GLU A 172 20.15 -17.90 11.78
CA GLU A 172 19.12 -18.89 11.48
C GLU A 172 18.90 -19.05 9.96
N ILE A 173 18.91 -17.96 9.20
CA ILE A 173 18.80 -18.01 7.74
C ILE A 173 20.05 -18.65 7.12
N THR A 174 21.25 -18.24 7.51
CA THR A 174 22.49 -18.81 6.95
C THR A 174 22.61 -20.31 7.27
N GLU A 175 22.31 -20.74 8.50
CA GLU A 175 22.40 -22.14 8.92
C GLU A 175 21.38 -23.03 8.20
N ASN A 176 20.14 -22.56 8.02
CA ASN A 176 19.06 -23.40 7.49
C ASN A 176 18.84 -23.25 5.98
N CYS A 177 19.31 -22.16 5.40
CA CYS A 177 19.10 -21.78 4.01
C CYS A 177 20.39 -21.61 3.20
N GLY A 178 21.56 -21.59 3.85
CA GLY A 178 22.87 -21.75 3.20
C GLY A 178 23.33 -20.56 2.35
N SER A 179 22.81 -19.35 2.60
CA SER A 179 23.17 -18.17 1.81
C SER A 179 23.01 -16.88 2.59
N ASP A 180 24.12 -16.18 2.84
CA ASP A 180 24.12 -14.82 3.42
C ASP A 180 23.38 -13.82 2.51
N LEU A 181 23.38 -14.07 1.19
CA LEU A 181 22.63 -13.31 0.19
C LEU A 181 21.11 -13.38 0.42
N MET A 182 20.59 -14.45 1.05
CA MET A 182 19.17 -14.52 1.40
C MET A 182 18.84 -13.66 2.60
N VAL A 183 19.80 -13.37 3.47
CA VAL A 183 19.58 -12.51 4.65
C VAL A 183 19.33 -11.08 4.21
N GLU A 184 20.17 -10.55 3.33
CA GLU A 184 19.98 -9.20 2.77
C GLU A 184 18.65 -9.11 2.02
N GLU A 185 18.37 -10.02 1.09
CA GLU A 185 17.14 -9.97 0.29
C GLU A 185 15.87 -10.14 1.16
N PHE A 186 15.87 -11.04 2.14
CA PHE A 186 14.68 -11.23 2.99
C PHE A 186 14.43 -10.08 3.94
N VAL A 187 15.48 -9.61 4.61
CA VAL A 187 15.35 -8.52 5.55
C VAL A 187 14.96 -7.24 4.80
N GLU A 188 15.56 -6.98 3.64
CA GLU A 188 15.17 -5.83 2.79
C GLU A 188 13.74 -5.96 2.27
N ASP A 189 13.33 -7.11 1.74
CA ASP A 189 11.98 -7.29 1.20
C ASP A 189 10.90 -7.10 2.29
N VAL A 190 11.10 -7.62 3.51
CA VAL A 190 10.13 -7.41 4.60
C VAL A 190 10.18 -5.98 5.13
N MET A 191 11.36 -5.38 5.25
CA MET A 191 11.51 -3.98 5.65
C MET A 191 10.84 -3.03 4.64
N LEU A 192 10.91 -3.34 3.34
CA LEU A 192 10.18 -2.62 2.29
C LEU A 192 8.67 -2.74 2.45
N LEU A 193 8.16 -3.94 2.76
CA LEU A 193 6.72 -4.16 3.00
C LEU A 193 6.19 -3.37 4.22
N HIS A 194 7.05 -3.13 5.22
CA HIS A 194 6.69 -2.39 6.43
C HIS A 194 7.12 -0.93 6.43
N GLU A 195 7.57 -0.40 5.28
CA GLU A 195 8.03 1.00 5.15
C GLU A 195 9.07 1.39 6.21
N CYS A 196 9.97 0.48 6.56
CA CYS A 196 11.05 0.75 7.50
C CYS A 196 12.03 1.76 6.90
N LEU A 197 11.83 3.05 7.18
CA LEU A 197 12.67 4.14 6.71
C LEU A 197 14.12 3.93 7.14
N ILE A 198 15.00 3.78 6.16
CA ILE A 198 16.46 3.88 6.35
C ILE A 198 16.76 5.37 6.50
N TYR A 199 16.87 5.85 7.74
CA TYR A 199 17.55 7.11 8.06
C TYR A 199 18.92 6.79 8.65
#